data_AF-A0A0F9SP92-F1
#
_entry.id   AF-A0A0F9SP92-F1
#
_cell.length_a   1.000
_cell.length_b   1.000
_cell.length_c   1.000
_cell.angle_alpha   90.00
_cell.angle_beta   90.00
_cell.angle_gamma   90.00
#
_symmetry.space_group_name_H-M   'P 1'
#
loop_
_entity.id
_entity.type
_entity.pdbx_description
1 polymer ?
#
loop_
_entity_poly.entity_id
_entity_poly.type
_entity_poly.pdbx_seq_one_letter_code
_entity_poly.pdbx_strand_id
1 'polypeptide(L)'
;MGGTVKGRVDCVVGIAPNGHQEFFINIKQFFDELATATYGTIHASNFGAGASGFDFHDGGSPAGENAWFVFEWALSTERPGTTGVLGKVYTLVQWADFDTFGISPGNPGLLKGGFADGVGFQTAFREDGGDPWNGTSAADGTDTKGATVWTAGTSTLHILDYASTPGDGDHITNLENTLSPGFDVAGNVANRIQLIADEDTLIVMLDLGDNGSYNMYFAGLYIPKPDVTASYPMICISHTTLPLSTTFSYGTAGGNSTREGLLISVDAHGPKGGSFRPTTFTSQLKTTELQPNPQSPTNYDDFSLITYLNDPDKSLFGWPGCPDLIGQIYNAASNEVNSGLTRAVFGSAITATVKVSTPWGSVSAPGTGSVRTGRDF
;
A
#
# COMPACT_ATOMS: atom_id res chain seq x y z
N MET A 1 15.43 -4.96 -7.57
CA MET A 1 15.82 -3.57 -7.24
C MET A 1 16.61 -2.94 -8.39
N GLY A 2 15.91 -2.19 -9.24
CA GLY A 2 16.51 -1.50 -10.39
C GLY A 2 16.60 0.01 -10.24
N GLY A 3 15.90 0.60 -9.28
CA GLY A 3 15.79 2.05 -9.21
C GLY A 3 15.90 2.65 -7.81
N THR A 4 15.77 3.97 -7.75
CA THR A 4 16.16 4.75 -6.58
C THR A 4 15.00 4.78 -5.59
N VAL A 5 15.22 4.34 -4.36
CA VAL A 5 14.19 4.41 -3.31
C VAL A 5 14.00 5.87 -2.89
N LYS A 6 12.75 6.26 -2.75
CA LYS A 6 12.29 7.53 -2.18
C LYS A 6 11.52 7.28 -0.91
N GLY A 7 11.68 8.15 0.08
CA GLY A 7 10.91 8.06 1.30
C GLY A 7 10.51 9.41 1.83
N ARG A 8 9.28 9.49 2.36
CA ARG A 8 8.85 10.53 3.28
C ARG A 8 8.47 9.88 4.60
N VAL A 9 9.24 10.18 5.63
CA VAL A 9 9.25 9.37 6.86
C VAL A 9 9.10 10.20 8.11
N ASP A 10 8.60 9.56 9.16
CA ASP A 10 8.29 10.13 10.47
C ASP A 10 7.35 11.34 10.41
N CYS A 11 6.37 11.29 9.50
CA CYS A 11 5.26 12.24 9.50
C CYS A 11 4.43 12.02 10.77
N VAL A 12 4.38 13.05 11.62
CA VAL A 12 3.55 13.01 12.84
C VAL A 12 2.21 13.65 12.53
N VAL A 13 1.20 12.84 12.28
CA VAL A 13 -0.15 13.34 12.00
C VAL A 13 -0.96 13.46 13.28
N GLY A 14 -1.72 14.55 13.32
CA GLY A 14 -2.51 15.00 14.44
C GLY A 14 -3.60 14.03 14.84
N ILE A 15 -4.17 14.33 16.00
CA ILE A 15 -5.32 13.64 16.56
C ILE A 15 -6.60 13.98 15.81
N ALA A 16 -7.65 13.20 16.05
CA ALA A 16 -9.01 13.50 15.58
C ALA A 16 -9.41 14.97 15.87
N PRO A 17 -10.15 15.63 14.97
CA PRO A 17 -10.72 15.06 13.74
C PRO A 17 -9.74 15.04 12.55
N ASN A 18 -8.70 15.89 12.55
CA ASN A 18 -7.94 16.11 11.32
C ASN A 18 -6.98 14.96 10.92
N GLY A 19 -6.90 13.88 11.70
CA GLY A 19 -5.92 12.80 11.52
C GLY A 19 -5.96 12.16 10.13
N HIS A 20 -7.15 11.87 9.58
CA HIS A 20 -7.27 11.30 8.23
C HIS A 20 -6.90 12.28 7.14
N GLN A 21 -7.33 13.53 7.26
CA GLN A 21 -6.96 14.58 6.32
C GLN A 21 -5.43 14.75 6.31
N GLU A 22 -4.78 14.82 7.47
CA GLU A 22 -3.34 14.98 7.55
C GLU A 22 -2.58 13.76 7.02
N PHE A 23 -3.11 12.56 7.20
CA PHE A 23 -2.59 11.34 6.57
C PHE A 23 -2.69 11.44 5.04
N PHE A 24 -3.87 11.77 4.53
CA PHE A 24 -4.12 11.93 3.10
C PHE A 24 -3.23 13.00 2.46
N ILE A 25 -3.08 14.17 3.09
CA ILE A 25 -2.23 15.25 2.59
C ILE A 25 -0.76 14.84 2.55
N ASN A 26 -0.26 14.13 3.58
CA ASN A 26 1.11 13.59 3.54
C ASN A 26 1.31 12.63 2.36
N ILE A 27 0.33 11.77 2.08
CA ILE A 27 0.37 10.88 0.92
C ILE A 27 0.35 11.70 -0.38
N LYS A 28 -0.58 12.64 -0.54
CA LYS A 28 -0.71 13.45 -1.75
C LYS A 28 0.57 14.21 -2.07
N GLN A 29 1.16 14.87 -1.07
CA GLN A 29 2.41 15.61 -1.24
C GLN A 29 3.59 14.68 -1.58
N PHE A 30 3.66 13.48 -1.00
CA PHE A 30 4.66 12.48 -1.40
C PHE A 30 4.49 12.06 -2.87
N PHE A 31 3.27 11.87 -3.35
CA PHE A 31 3.01 11.58 -4.76
C PHE A 31 3.33 12.77 -5.70
N ASP A 32 3.16 14.01 -5.25
CA ASP A 32 3.61 15.19 -6.00
C ASP A 32 5.13 15.23 -6.15
N GLU A 33 5.86 14.81 -5.11
CA GLU A 33 7.32 14.66 -5.16
C GLU A 33 7.74 13.54 -6.10
N LEU A 34 7.06 12.39 -6.06
CA LEU A 34 7.27 11.29 -7.02
C LEU A 34 7.01 11.74 -8.46
N ALA A 35 5.94 12.52 -8.71
CA ALA A 35 5.67 13.09 -10.02
C ALA A 35 6.79 14.04 -10.47
N THR A 36 7.25 14.91 -9.58
CA THR A 36 8.37 15.84 -9.83
C THR A 36 9.67 15.07 -10.11
N ALA A 37 9.87 13.94 -9.44
CA ALA A 37 11.00 13.04 -9.64
C ALA A 37 10.86 12.12 -10.86
N THR A 38 9.79 12.24 -11.65
CA THR A 38 9.50 11.46 -12.87
C THR A 38 9.14 9.98 -12.65
N TYR A 39 8.69 9.63 -11.45
CA TYR A 39 8.22 8.26 -11.11
C TYR A 39 6.76 8.02 -11.58
N GLY A 40 6.10 9.06 -12.08
CA GLY A 40 4.72 9.00 -12.54
C GLY A 40 4.12 10.38 -12.69
N THR A 41 2.79 10.45 -12.66
CA THR A 41 2.05 11.71 -12.71
C THR A 41 0.75 11.60 -11.91
N ILE A 42 0.29 12.72 -11.36
CA ILE A 42 -1.11 12.84 -10.95
C ILE A 42 -1.95 12.78 -12.23
N HIS A 43 -2.78 11.74 -12.34
CA HIS A 43 -3.61 11.47 -13.50
C HIS A 43 -4.97 12.19 -13.40
N ALA A 44 -5.56 12.20 -12.21
CA ALA A 44 -6.83 12.86 -11.92
C ALA A 44 -6.87 13.28 -10.46
N SER A 45 -7.62 14.33 -10.12
CA SER A 45 -7.82 14.72 -8.72
C SER A 45 -9.07 15.55 -8.48
N ASN A 46 -9.63 15.44 -7.28
CA ASN A 46 -10.71 16.29 -6.79
C ASN A 46 -10.35 16.84 -5.41
N PHE A 47 -10.49 18.16 -5.21
CA PHE A 47 -10.14 18.82 -3.95
C PHE A 47 -11.07 18.45 -2.79
N GLY A 48 -12.22 17.82 -3.04
CA GLY A 48 -13.21 17.52 -2.01
C GLY A 48 -14.23 18.63 -1.83
N ALA A 49 -15.19 18.41 -0.95
CA ALA A 49 -16.33 19.29 -0.74
C ALA A 49 -15.88 20.69 -0.30
N GLY A 50 -16.25 21.73 -1.06
CA GLY A 50 -16.02 23.13 -0.70
C GLY A 50 -14.56 23.60 -0.72
N ALA A 51 -13.64 22.77 -1.21
CA ALA A 51 -12.21 23.03 -1.19
C ALA A 51 -11.66 23.51 -2.54
N SER A 52 -10.46 24.08 -2.48
CA SER A 52 -9.74 24.63 -3.64
C SER A 52 -8.28 24.18 -3.73
N GLY A 53 -7.88 23.20 -2.92
CA GLY A 53 -6.49 22.74 -2.85
C GLY A 53 -6.30 21.47 -2.03
N PHE A 54 -5.04 21.08 -1.87
CA PHE A 54 -4.59 19.93 -1.08
C PHE A 54 -3.65 20.37 0.06
N ASP A 55 -4.05 21.40 0.81
CA ASP A 55 -3.33 21.76 2.04
C ASP A 55 -3.87 20.98 3.25
N PHE A 56 -3.10 21.03 4.33
CA PHE A 56 -3.56 20.64 5.66
C PHE A 56 -4.75 21.50 6.12
N HIS A 57 -5.46 21.03 7.15
CA HIS A 57 -6.63 21.69 7.74
C HIS A 57 -6.42 23.17 8.12
N ASP A 58 -5.19 23.54 8.47
CA ASP A 58 -4.76 24.88 8.89
C ASP A 58 -4.03 25.65 7.76
N GLY A 59 -4.02 25.11 6.55
CA GLY A 59 -3.42 25.71 5.37
C GLY A 59 -4.32 26.73 4.66
N GLY A 60 -3.82 27.30 3.56
CA GLY A 60 -4.52 28.34 2.80
C GLY A 60 -5.63 27.79 1.88
N SER A 61 -5.50 26.54 1.45
CA SER A 61 -6.51 25.82 0.66
C SER A 61 -6.58 24.36 1.10
N PRO A 62 -7.16 24.08 2.28
CA PRO A 62 -7.27 22.73 2.83
C PRO A 62 -8.03 21.78 1.89
N ALA A 63 -7.64 20.50 1.89
CA ALA A 63 -8.44 19.48 1.22
C ALA A 63 -9.83 19.37 1.86
N GLY A 64 -10.86 19.31 1.03
CA GLY A 64 -12.23 19.12 1.46
C GLY A 64 -12.52 17.66 1.76
N GLU A 65 -13.64 17.45 2.43
CA GLU A 65 -14.17 16.12 2.71
C GLU A 65 -14.35 15.32 1.40
N ASN A 66 -14.05 14.02 1.43
CA ASN A 66 -14.12 13.15 0.24
C ASN A 66 -13.19 13.58 -0.92
N ALA A 67 -12.10 14.29 -0.64
CA ALA A 67 -11.06 14.55 -1.64
C ALA A 67 -10.35 13.26 -2.07
N TRP A 68 -9.88 13.24 -3.31
CA TRP A 68 -9.20 12.07 -3.87
C TRP A 68 -8.25 12.45 -4.99
N PHE A 69 -7.33 11.55 -5.31
CA PHE A 69 -6.48 11.66 -6.50
C PHE A 69 -6.11 10.27 -7.02
N VAL A 70 -5.74 10.22 -8.30
CA VAL A 70 -5.20 9.04 -8.97
C VAL A 70 -3.78 9.34 -9.40
N PHE A 71 -2.84 8.47 -9.04
CA PHE A 71 -1.47 8.52 -9.53
C PHE A 71 -1.25 7.43 -10.58
N GLU A 72 -0.68 7.81 -11.72
CA GLU A 72 -0.21 6.91 -12.77
C GLU A 72 1.29 6.67 -12.59
N TRP A 73 1.67 5.42 -12.32
CA TRP A 73 3.08 5.02 -12.14
C TRP A 73 3.79 4.88 -13.49
N ALA A 74 5.01 5.42 -13.57
CA ALA A 74 5.93 5.24 -14.69
C ALA A 74 6.82 4.01 -14.46
N LEU A 75 6.26 2.82 -14.69
CA LEU A 75 6.95 1.57 -14.42
C LEU A 75 8.20 1.40 -15.28
N SER A 76 9.29 0.97 -14.65
CA SER A 76 10.56 0.72 -15.35
C SER A 76 10.45 -0.45 -16.32
N THR A 77 10.95 -0.25 -17.55
CA THR A 77 11.03 -1.30 -18.58
C THR A 77 12.18 -2.30 -18.36
N GLU A 78 13.06 -2.10 -17.38
CA GLU A 78 14.34 -2.83 -17.26
C GLU A 78 14.39 -3.92 -16.17
N ARG A 79 13.27 -4.32 -15.56
CA ARG A 79 13.30 -5.26 -14.42
C ARG A 79 13.42 -6.75 -14.86
N PRO A 80 14.24 -7.58 -14.18
CA PRO A 80 14.36 -9.01 -14.52
C PRO A 80 13.06 -9.79 -14.30
N GLY A 81 12.66 -10.61 -15.27
CA GLY A 81 11.52 -11.54 -15.15
C GLY A 81 10.23 -11.08 -15.86
N THR A 82 10.17 -9.85 -16.35
CA THR A 82 9.04 -9.36 -17.15
C THR A 82 9.34 -9.58 -18.65
N THR A 83 8.68 -10.57 -19.25
CA THR A 83 8.63 -10.70 -20.72
C THR A 83 7.47 -9.92 -21.34
N GLY A 84 6.59 -9.36 -20.49
CA GLY A 84 5.52 -8.44 -20.86
C GLY A 84 5.81 -7.03 -20.34
N VAL A 85 5.40 -6.02 -21.10
CA VAL A 85 5.42 -4.63 -20.64
C VAL A 85 4.19 -4.44 -19.75
N LEU A 86 4.39 -4.32 -18.44
CA LEU A 86 3.35 -3.76 -17.58
C LEU A 86 3.33 -2.27 -17.91
N GLY A 87 2.37 -1.85 -18.76
CA GLY A 87 2.42 -0.53 -19.37
C GLY A 87 2.26 0.58 -18.35
N LYS A 88 1.25 0.47 -17.47
CA LYS A 88 0.89 1.49 -16.48
C LYS A 88 0.13 0.87 -15.31
N VAL A 89 0.37 1.37 -14.10
CA VAL A 89 -0.41 1.06 -12.90
C VAL A 89 -0.97 2.37 -12.36
N TYR A 90 -2.17 2.30 -11.80
CA TYR A 90 -2.88 3.45 -11.27
C TYR A 90 -3.23 3.20 -9.82
N THR A 91 -2.94 4.16 -8.94
CA THR A 91 -3.32 4.12 -7.53
C THR A 91 -4.25 5.28 -7.22
N LEU A 92 -5.51 4.97 -6.90
CA LEU A 92 -6.48 5.88 -6.29
C LEU A 92 -6.23 5.96 -4.79
N VAL A 93 -6.20 7.18 -4.27
CA VAL A 93 -6.25 7.46 -2.84
C VAL A 93 -7.41 8.42 -2.57
N GLN A 94 -8.22 8.12 -1.55
CA GLN A 94 -9.33 8.96 -1.11
C GLN A 94 -9.35 9.01 0.41
N TRP A 95 -9.87 10.10 0.97
CA TRP A 95 -10.11 10.21 2.39
C TRP A 95 -11.53 10.67 2.72
N ALA A 96 -12.00 10.36 3.92
CA ALA A 96 -13.17 10.94 4.56
C ALA A 96 -12.98 10.89 6.09
N ASP A 97 -13.69 11.73 6.83
CA ASP A 97 -13.73 11.77 8.30
C ASP A 97 -15.13 12.14 8.80
N PHE A 98 -15.66 13.29 8.37
CA PHE A 98 -16.95 13.80 8.85
C PHE A 98 -18.17 13.26 8.10
N ASP A 99 -18.00 12.99 6.81
CA ASP A 99 -19.06 12.45 5.96
C ASP A 99 -18.78 10.99 5.63
N THR A 100 -19.79 10.31 5.09
CA THR A 100 -19.62 8.93 4.63
C THR A 100 -18.62 8.87 3.47
N PHE A 101 -17.62 7.99 3.57
CA PHE A 101 -16.66 7.70 2.52
C PHE A 101 -17.37 7.36 1.22
N GLY A 102 -17.00 8.02 0.14
CA GLY A 102 -17.57 7.78 -1.18
C GLY A 102 -18.88 8.52 -1.46
N ILE A 103 -19.24 9.54 -0.68
CA ILE A 103 -20.28 10.50 -1.08
C ILE A 103 -19.69 11.64 -1.92
N SER A 104 -20.54 12.46 -2.52
CA SER A 104 -20.13 13.59 -3.35
C SER A 104 -19.19 14.55 -2.62
N PRO A 105 -18.06 14.96 -3.23
CA PRO A 105 -17.65 14.72 -4.63
C PRO A 105 -16.80 13.44 -4.85
N GLY A 106 -16.58 12.64 -3.81
CA GLY A 106 -15.78 11.41 -3.86
C GLY A 106 -16.53 10.16 -4.34
N ASN A 107 -17.80 10.27 -4.73
CA ASN A 107 -18.59 9.14 -5.19
C ASN A 107 -18.19 8.65 -6.59
N PRO A 108 -18.21 7.34 -6.86
CA PRO A 108 -18.42 6.24 -5.90
C PRO A 108 -17.13 5.90 -5.12
N GLY A 109 -17.29 5.30 -3.93
CA GLY A 109 -16.19 4.80 -3.10
C GLY A 109 -16.72 4.02 -1.89
N LEU A 110 -15.96 3.02 -1.44
CA LEU A 110 -16.23 2.32 -0.19
C LEU A 110 -14.91 1.96 0.49
N LEU A 111 -14.79 2.22 1.79
CA LEU A 111 -13.72 1.63 2.60
C LEU A 111 -14.16 0.23 3.04
N LYS A 112 -13.42 -0.81 2.63
CA LYS A 112 -13.81 -2.20 2.90
C LYS A 112 -14.04 -2.44 4.39
N GLY A 113 -15.12 -3.15 4.73
CA GLY A 113 -15.62 -3.24 6.11
C GLY A 113 -16.77 -2.29 6.41
N GLY A 114 -17.16 -1.45 5.45
CA GLY A 114 -18.28 -0.52 5.62
C GLY A 114 -17.94 0.63 6.56
N PHE A 115 -16.65 0.98 6.66
CA PHE A 115 -16.21 2.11 7.45
C PHE A 115 -16.63 3.40 6.76
N ALA A 116 -17.14 4.35 7.55
CA ALA A 116 -17.61 5.64 7.05
C ALA A 116 -16.46 6.64 6.83
N ASP A 117 -15.31 6.41 7.44
CA ASP A 117 -14.18 7.33 7.55
C ASP A 117 -12.85 6.58 7.40
N GLY A 118 -11.80 7.32 7.03
CA GLY A 118 -10.45 6.79 6.84
C GLY A 118 -9.80 7.23 5.54
N VAL A 119 -8.60 6.71 5.31
CA VAL A 119 -7.87 6.85 4.05
C VAL A 119 -7.86 5.50 3.34
N GLY A 120 -8.42 5.47 2.13
CA GLY A 120 -8.56 4.31 1.29
C GLY A 120 -7.61 4.34 0.09
N PHE A 121 -7.06 3.18 -0.25
CA PHE A 121 -6.19 2.94 -1.39
C PHE A 121 -6.84 1.94 -2.34
N GLN A 122 -6.64 2.12 -3.64
CA GLN A 122 -7.00 1.13 -4.63
C GLN A 122 -6.06 1.20 -5.83
N THR A 123 -5.49 0.07 -6.20
CA THR A 123 -4.50 -0.04 -7.27
C THR A 123 -5.07 -0.89 -8.40
N ALA A 124 -5.03 -0.37 -9.63
CA ALA A 124 -5.58 -1.00 -10.82
C ALA A 124 -4.64 -0.91 -12.02
N PHE A 125 -4.73 -1.87 -12.93
CA PHE A 125 -4.04 -1.84 -14.23
C PHE A 125 -4.77 -2.70 -15.26
N ARG A 126 -4.43 -2.47 -16.54
CA ARG A 126 -4.86 -3.33 -17.65
C ARG A 126 -3.68 -4.09 -18.22
N GLU A 127 -3.93 -5.32 -18.67
CA GLU A 127 -2.89 -6.16 -19.28
C GLU A 127 -2.32 -5.53 -20.57
N ASP A 128 -3.11 -4.74 -21.30
CA ASP A 128 -2.63 -4.03 -22.49
C ASP A 128 -1.86 -2.74 -22.19
N GLY A 129 -1.69 -2.38 -20.91
CA GLY A 129 -1.08 -1.12 -20.50
C GLY A 129 -1.93 0.12 -20.76
N GLY A 130 -3.18 -0.05 -21.20
CA GLY A 130 -4.12 1.03 -21.41
C GLY A 130 -4.59 1.65 -20.09
N ASP A 131 -5.15 2.85 -20.18
CA ASP A 131 -5.75 3.55 -19.05
C ASP A 131 -7.04 2.84 -18.59
N PRO A 132 -7.12 2.36 -17.33
CA PRO A 132 -8.33 1.81 -16.75
C PRO A 132 -9.23 2.89 -16.12
N TRP A 133 -8.78 4.13 -15.95
CA TRP A 133 -9.53 5.18 -15.27
C TRP A 133 -10.82 5.51 -16.01
N ASN A 134 -11.92 5.56 -15.26
CA ASN A 134 -13.20 6.02 -15.74
C ASN A 134 -13.55 7.34 -15.07
N GLY A 135 -13.18 8.45 -15.70
CA GLY A 135 -13.44 9.77 -15.15
C GLY A 135 -12.86 10.86 -16.04
N THR A 136 -12.90 12.08 -15.55
CA THR A 136 -12.09 13.16 -16.14
C THR A 136 -10.66 13.10 -15.57
N SER A 137 -9.70 13.65 -16.31
CA SER A 137 -8.26 13.53 -16.00
C SER A 137 -7.55 14.87 -16.19
N ALA A 138 -8.16 15.97 -15.75
CA ALA A 138 -7.55 17.29 -15.79
C ALA A 138 -6.47 17.49 -14.72
N ALA A 139 -6.55 16.71 -13.64
CA ALA A 139 -5.67 16.78 -12.47
C ALA A 139 -5.64 18.17 -11.81
N ASP A 140 -6.73 18.92 -11.89
CA ASP A 140 -6.86 20.30 -11.42
C ASP A 140 -7.75 20.43 -10.17
N GLY A 141 -8.08 19.31 -9.53
CA GLY A 141 -8.95 19.25 -8.36
C GLY A 141 -10.44 19.36 -8.66
N THR A 142 -10.84 19.35 -9.94
CA THR A 142 -12.26 19.35 -10.35
C THR A 142 -12.70 18.05 -11.01
N ASP A 143 -11.85 17.03 -11.01
CA ASP A 143 -12.15 15.79 -11.70
C ASP A 143 -13.32 15.03 -11.09
N THR A 144 -13.98 14.21 -11.91
CA THR A 144 -15.10 13.37 -11.49
C THR A 144 -14.83 11.91 -11.82
N LYS A 145 -15.28 11.01 -10.93
CA LYS A 145 -15.31 9.58 -11.18
C LYS A 145 -16.55 9.22 -12.01
N GLY A 146 -16.42 8.20 -12.85
CA GLY A 146 -17.52 7.53 -13.49
C GLY A 146 -18.30 6.63 -12.52
N ALA A 147 -19.44 6.11 -12.97
CA ALA A 147 -20.31 5.25 -12.14
C ALA A 147 -19.61 3.95 -11.69
N THR A 148 -18.65 3.46 -12.48
CA THR A 148 -17.64 2.47 -12.08
C THR A 148 -16.29 3.17 -12.11
N VAL A 149 -15.45 3.07 -11.09
CA VAL A 149 -14.18 3.82 -11.03
C VAL A 149 -13.19 3.35 -12.11
N TRP A 150 -13.17 2.05 -12.38
CA TRP A 150 -12.26 1.43 -13.35
C TRP A 150 -13.03 0.73 -14.46
N THR A 151 -12.48 0.74 -15.68
CA THR A 151 -13.00 -0.01 -16.83
C THR A 151 -11.94 -0.91 -17.44
N ALA A 152 -12.40 -2.04 -17.97
CA ALA A 152 -11.55 -2.97 -18.71
C ALA A 152 -11.26 -2.49 -20.14
N GLY A 153 -12.06 -1.55 -20.67
CA GLY A 153 -11.99 -1.14 -22.07
C GLY A 153 -12.06 -2.36 -23.00
N THR A 154 -10.98 -2.59 -23.75
CA THR A 154 -10.84 -3.71 -24.69
C THR A 154 -9.94 -4.85 -24.19
N SER A 155 -9.48 -4.78 -22.94
CA SER A 155 -8.52 -5.72 -22.35
C SER A 155 -9.02 -6.26 -21.00
N THR A 156 -8.17 -6.98 -20.28
CA THR A 156 -8.44 -7.48 -18.92
C THR A 156 -8.06 -6.41 -17.89
N LEU A 157 -8.98 -6.10 -16.99
CA LEU A 157 -8.75 -5.23 -15.83
C LEU A 157 -8.35 -6.07 -14.61
N HIS A 158 -7.34 -5.59 -13.89
CA HIS A 158 -6.96 -6.10 -12.58
C HIS A 158 -7.07 -4.98 -11.54
N ILE A 159 -7.70 -5.28 -10.41
CA ILE A 159 -7.74 -4.42 -9.22
C ILE A 159 -7.10 -5.22 -8.09
N LEU A 160 -5.98 -4.74 -7.54
CA LEU A 160 -5.19 -5.49 -6.55
C LEU A 160 -5.83 -5.51 -5.15
N ASP A 161 -6.69 -4.55 -4.89
CA ASP A 161 -7.37 -4.35 -3.61
C ASP A 161 -8.67 -5.16 -3.51
N TYR A 162 -8.88 -6.05 -4.49
CA TYR A 162 -10.12 -6.77 -4.75
C TYR A 162 -10.42 -7.89 -3.73
N ALA A 163 -11.70 -7.97 -3.36
CA ALA A 163 -12.36 -9.21 -2.93
C ALA A 163 -13.62 -9.42 -3.77
N SER A 164 -13.88 -10.66 -4.15
CA SER A 164 -14.76 -11.02 -5.26
C SER A 164 -16.24 -11.21 -4.93
N THR A 165 -16.82 -10.44 -4.01
CA THR A 165 -18.22 -10.67 -3.59
C THR A 165 -19.14 -9.59 -4.09
N PRO A 166 -19.92 -9.82 -5.17
CA PRO A 166 -21.10 -9.01 -5.45
C PRO A 166 -22.03 -9.00 -4.23
N GLY A 167 -22.38 -7.81 -3.72
CA GLY A 167 -23.53 -7.65 -2.83
C GLY A 167 -23.30 -7.08 -1.43
N ASP A 168 -22.07 -6.71 -1.04
CA ASP A 168 -21.83 -5.98 0.22
C ASP A 168 -21.59 -4.50 -0.07
N GLY A 169 -22.67 -3.72 -0.11
CA GLY A 169 -22.68 -2.27 -0.37
C GLY A 169 -23.67 -1.87 -1.47
N ASP A 170 -24.07 -0.60 -1.47
CA ASP A 170 -25.05 0.00 -2.40
C ASP A 170 -24.46 0.23 -3.82
N HIS A 171 -23.64 -0.70 -4.29
CA HIS A 171 -22.86 -0.52 -5.50
C HIS A 171 -23.09 -1.63 -6.53
N ILE A 172 -22.96 -1.25 -7.80
CA ILE A 172 -23.32 -2.08 -8.95
C ILE A 172 -22.23 -3.13 -9.25
N THR A 173 -20.95 -2.89 -8.89
CA THR A 173 -19.82 -3.73 -9.38
C THR A 173 -18.65 -4.04 -8.43
N ASN A 174 -18.57 -3.51 -7.20
CA ASN A 174 -17.41 -3.63 -6.27
C ASN A 174 -16.07 -3.08 -6.79
N LEU A 175 -16.09 -2.29 -7.86
CA LEU A 175 -14.88 -1.73 -8.49
C LEU A 175 -14.44 -0.44 -7.79
N GLU A 176 -15.08 -0.09 -6.69
CA GLU A 176 -14.94 1.14 -5.90
C GLU A 176 -14.46 0.85 -4.47
N ASN A 177 -14.18 -0.42 -4.15
CA ASN A 177 -13.72 -0.88 -2.86
C ASN A 177 -12.23 -0.55 -2.65
N THR A 178 -11.94 0.14 -1.56
CA THR A 178 -10.59 0.56 -1.16
C THR A 178 -10.13 -0.18 0.09
N LEU A 179 -8.82 -0.40 0.20
CA LEU A 179 -8.16 -0.95 1.38
C LEU A 179 -7.56 0.16 2.23
N SER A 180 -7.36 -0.13 3.52
CA SER A 180 -6.70 0.80 4.42
C SER A 180 -5.74 0.07 5.35
N PRO A 181 -4.52 0.59 5.57
CA PRO A 181 -3.65 0.10 6.63
C PRO A 181 -4.27 0.39 8.01
N GLY A 182 -5.25 1.27 8.15
CA GLY A 182 -5.91 1.52 9.43
C GLY A 182 -6.88 2.69 9.34
N PHE A 183 -7.96 2.63 10.12
CA PHE A 183 -8.94 3.70 10.29
C PHE A 183 -8.72 4.40 11.62
N ASP A 184 -9.42 5.51 11.88
CA ASP A 184 -9.14 6.37 13.04
C ASP A 184 -9.22 5.57 14.33
N VAL A 185 -8.33 5.93 15.25
CA VAL A 185 -8.52 5.62 16.65
C VAL A 185 -8.72 6.98 17.29
N ALA A 186 -9.99 7.36 17.51
CA ALA A 186 -10.38 8.54 18.27
C ALA A 186 -9.60 8.61 19.60
N GLY A 187 -8.43 9.24 19.55
CA GLY A 187 -7.37 9.04 20.52
C GLY A 187 -6.57 10.33 20.68
N ASN A 188 -6.09 10.56 21.90
CA ASN A 188 -5.36 11.78 22.26
C ASN A 188 -3.86 11.70 21.92
N VAL A 189 -3.45 10.75 21.09
CA VAL A 189 -2.05 10.52 20.73
C VAL A 189 -1.93 10.61 19.21
N ALA A 190 -0.90 11.34 18.75
CA ALA A 190 -0.60 11.45 17.33
C ALA A 190 -0.28 10.07 16.73
N ASN A 191 -0.50 9.94 15.42
CA ASN A 191 -0.07 8.76 14.66
C ASN A 191 1.21 9.09 13.90
N ARG A 192 1.93 8.05 13.48
CA ARG A 192 3.15 8.21 12.68
C ARG A 192 3.06 7.45 11.37
N ILE A 193 3.44 8.11 10.28
CA ILE A 193 3.40 7.54 8.94
C ILE A 193 4.81 7.49 8.34
N GLN A 194 5.08 6.39 7.66
CA GLN A 194 6.23 6.19 6.79
C GLN A 194 5.72 5.89 5.39
N LEU A 195 6.11 6.69 4.41
CA LEU A 195 5.84 6.48 2.99
C LEU A 195 7.17 6.15 2.31
N ILE A 196 7.24 5.01 1.65
CA ILE A 196 8.45 4.56 0.95
C ILE A 196 8.00 4.06 -0.41
N ALA A 197 8.69 4.48 -1.47
CA ALA A 197 8.40 4.03 -2.82
C ALA A 197 9.68 3.85 -3.65
N ASP A 198 9.59 3.01 -4.67
CA ASP A 198 10.48 3.05 -5.84
C ASP A 198 9.62 3.30 -7.10
N GLU A 199 10.11 3.00 -8.30
CA GLU A 199 9.41 3.24 -9.56
C GLU A 199 8.13 2.41 -9.74
N ASP A 200 7.95 1.34 -8.96
CA ASP A 200 6.86 0.38 -9.17
C ASP A 200 6.27 -0.19 -7.88
N THR A 201 6.70 0.31 -6.72
CA THR A 201 6.28 -0.18 -5.41
C THR A 201 5.98 0.98 -4.47
N LEU A 202 4.89 0.86 -3.72
CA LEU A 202 4.50 1.73 -2.61
C LEU A 202 4.42 0.92 -1.32
N ILE A 203 4.97 1.48 -0.26
CA ILE A 203 4.89 0.98 1.11
C ILE A 203 4.40 2.14 1.98
N VAL A 204 3.32 1.89 2.71
CA VAL A 204 2.80 2.78 3.75
C VAL A 204 2.85 2.02 5.06
N MET A 205 3.61 2.54 6.02
CA MET A 205 3.63 2.04 7.40
C MET A 205 2.94 3.06 8.30
N LEU A 206 2.01 2.59 9.14
CA LEU A 206 1.23 3.44 10.04
C LEU A 206 1.37 2.94 11.48
N ASP A 207 2.00 3.72 12.35
CA ASP A 207 2.03 3.50 13.80
C ASP A 207 0.83 4.21 14.43
N LEU A 208 -0.24 3.46 14.65
CA LEU A 208 -1.43 4.00 15.28
C LEU A 208 -1.18 4.24 16.78
N GLY A 209 -1.25 5.50 17.18
CA GLY A 209 -1.00 5.97 18.54
C GLY A 209 0.48 6.00 18.94
N ASP A 210 1.41 6.05 17.97
CA ASP A 210 2.86 6.24 18.17
C ASP A 210 3.45 5.31 19.25
N ASN A 211 3.10 4.01 19.19
CA ASN A 211 3.42 3.03 20.22
C ASN A 211 4.41 1.95 19.74
N GLY A 212 4.91 2.07 18.52
CA GLY A 212 5.82 1.13 17.89
C GLY A 212 5.11 -0.11 17.32
N SER A 213 3.78 -0.12 17.22
CA SER A 213 3.00 -1.19 16.58
C SER A 213 2.44 -0.71 15.25
N TYR A 214 2.98 -1.28 14.18
CA TYR A 214 2.71 -0.80 12.83
C TYR A 214 1.65 -1.61 12.10
N ASN A 215 0.91 -0.90 11.27
CA ASN A 215 0.08 -1.42 10.21
C ASN A 215 0.74 -1.16 8.86
N MET A 216 0.31 -1.86 7.81
CA MET A 216 0.97 -1.78 6.51
C MET A 216 -0.02 -1.80 5.35
N TYR A 217 0.25 -0.96 4.36
CA TYR A 217 -0.23 -1.12 2.99
C TYR A 217 1.00 -1.28 2.09
N PHE A 218 0.98 -2.29 1.23
CA PHE A 218 1.98 -2.56 0.21
C PHE A 218 1.26 -2.76 -1.11
N ALA A 219 1.71 -2.11 -2.16
CA ALA A 219 1.31 -2.43 -3.53
C ALA A 219 2.54 -2.30 -4.43
N GLY A 220 2.87 -3.35 -5.17
CA GLY A 220 4.02 -3.30 -6.07
C GLY A 220 4.34 -4.66 -6.68
N LEU A 221 5.55 -4.78 -7.22
CA LEU A 221 5.98 -6.02 -7.85
C LEU A 221 6.49 -7.06 -6.84
N TYR A 222 6.31 -8.32 -7.19
CA TYR A 222 7.06 -9.44 -6.62
C TYR A 222 8.04 -9.98 -7.67
N ILE A 223 9.15 -10.53 -7.19
CA ILE A 223 10.16 -11.20 -8.03
C ILE A 223 9.70 -12.64 -8.24
N PRO A 224 9.35 -13.06 -9.48
CA PRO A 224 8.97 -14.43 -9.74
C PRO A 224 10.15 -15.39 -9.52
N LYS A 225 9.86 -16.62 -9.10
CA LYS A 225 10.86 -17.69 -9.05
C LYS A 225 11.35 -18.00 -10.49
N PRO A 226 12.61 -18.45 -10.71
CA PRO A 226 13.15 -18.68 -12.05
C PRO A 226 12.34 -19.58 -13.00
N ASP A 227 11.49 -20.46 -12.48
CA ASP A 227 10.62 -21.37 -13.23
C ASP A 227 9.14 -20.92 -13.28
N VAL A 228 8.83 -19.74 -12.73
CA VAL A 228 7.51 -19.12 -12.77
C VAL A 228 7.52 -17.99 -13.78
N THR A 229 6.76 -18.14 -14.87
CA THR A 229 6.52 -17.05 -15.82
C THR A 229 5.36 -16.22 -15.31
N ALA A 230 5.60 -14.94 -15.02
CA ALA A 230 4.56 -14.00 -14.64
C ALA A 230 4.65 -12.75 -15.51
N SER A 231 3.67 -12.54 -16.39
CA SER A 231 3.63 -11.36 -17.26
C SER A 231 3.40 -10.06 -16.48
N TYR A 232 2.71 -10.15 -15.33
CA TYR A 232 2.37 -9.02 -14.48
C TYR A 232 2.49 -9.39 -12.99
N PRO A 233 3.72 -9.47 -12.44
CA PRO A 233 3.92 -9.99 -11.09
C PRO A 233 3.60 -8.94 -10.01
N MET A 234 2.34 -8.49 -9.95
CA MET A 234 1.87 -7.51 -8.98
C MET A 234 1.31 -8.20 -7.74
N ILE A 235 1.51 -7.57 -6.58
CA ILE A 235 0.92 -7.97 -5.30
C ILE A 235 0.50 -6.74 -4.50
N CYS A 236 -0.65 -6.85 -3.84
CA CYS A 236 -1.08 -5.92 -2.80
C CYS A 236 -1.22 -6.65 -1.45
N ILE A 237 -0.83 -5.98 -0.36
CA ILE A 237 -1.02 -6.43 1.01
C ILE A 237 -1.49 -5.23 1.84
N SER A 238 -2.69 -5.29 2.37
CA SER A 238 -3.18 -4.40 3.43
C SER A 238 -3.36 -5.18 4.72
N HIS A 239 -2.77 -4.70 5.80
CA HIS A 239 -2.84 -5.36 7.10
C HIS A 239 -2.90 -4.35 8.25
N THR A 240 -3.87 -4.55 9.13
CA THR A 240 -4.20 -3.62 10.22
C THR A 240 -3.43 -3.87 11.52
N THR A 241 -2.48 -4.81 11.55
CA THR A 241 -1.52 -5.00 12.65
C THR A 241 -0.40 -5.95 12.20
N LEU A 242 0.86 -5.52 12.20
CA LEU A 242 1.99 -6.41 11.95
C LEU A 242 2.37 -7.24 13.20
N PRO A 243 2.85 -8.49 13.05
CA PRO A 243 3.24 -9.16 11.80
C PRO A 243 2.07 -9.66 10.95
N LEU A 244 2.33 -9.82 9.66
CA LEU A 244 1.43 -10.50 8.73
C LEU A 244 1.05 -11.89 9.25
N SER A 245 -0.26 -12.17 9.39
CA SER A 245 -0.67 -13.50 9.89
C SER A 245 -0.56 -14.59 8.81
N THR A 246 -0.01 -15.74 9.22
CA THR A 246 0.19 -16.93 8.38
C THR A 246 -1.04 -17.82 8.26
N THR A 247 -2.04 -17.59 9.10
CA THR A 247 -3.28 -18.37 9.18
C THR A 247 -4.39 -17.77 8.34
N PHE A 248 -4.21 -16.54 7.88
CA PHE A 248 -5.19 -15.78 7.12
C PHE A 248 -4.83 -15.78 5.63
N SER A 249 -5.83 -15.96 4.77
CA SER A 249 -5.70 -15.77 3.33
C SER A 249 -6.12 -14.35 2.96
N TYR A 250 -5.29 -13.65 2.20
CA TYR A 250 -5.63 -12.40 1.53
C TYR A 250 -6.23 -12.73 0.16
N GLY A 251 -7.15 -11.92 -0.34
CA GLY A 251 -7.75 -12.01 -1.66
C GLY A 251 -8.86 -13.05 -1.74
N THR A 252 -9.59 -13.29 -0.65
CA THR A 252 -10.63 -14.34 -0.60
C THR A 252 -11.97 -13.87 -1.18
N ALA A 253 -12.73 -14.81 -1.77
CA ALA A 253 -14.13 -14.58 -2.11
C ALA A 253 -14.93 -14.34 -0.82
N GLY A 254 -15.61 -13.19 -0.69
CA GLY A 254 -16.28 -12.80 0.56
C GLY A 254 -15.50 -11.82 1.43
N GLY A 255 -14.25 -11.50 1.10
CA GLY A 255 -13.41 -10.63 1.93
C GLY A 255 -14.04 -9.26 2.18
N ASN A 256 -14.49 -9.01 3.41
CA ASN A 256 -15.22 -7.79 3.81
C ASN A 256 -14.43 -6.92 4.78
N SER A 257 -13.11 -7.04 4.85
CA SER A 257 -12.28 -6.25 5.77
C SER A 257 -11.25 -5.40 5.03
N THR A 258 -10.75 -4.35 5.68
CA THR A 258 -9.59 -3.55 5.21
C THR A 258 -8.30 -4.35 5.18
N ARG A 259 -8.26 -5.51 5.86
CA ARG A 259 -7.19 -6.49 5.76
C ARG A 259 -7.47 -7.41 4.56
N GLU A 260 -6.94 -7.04 3.40
CA GLU A 260 -7.02 -7.84 2.18
C GLU A 260 -5.80 -7.53 1.29
N GLY A 261 -5.80 -8.10 0.10
CA GLY A 261 -4.81 -7.89 -0.94
C GLY A 261 -5.06 -8.91 -2.05
N LEU A 262 -4.25 -8.88 -3.08
CA LEU A 262 -4.33 -9.83 -4.19
C LEU A 262 -2.93 -10.09 -4.69
N LEU A 263 -2.67 -11.32 -5.14
CA LEU A 263 -1.48 -11.64 -5.90
C LEU A 263 -1.89 -12.00 -7.33
N ILE A 264 -1.28 -11.37 -8.32
CA ILE A 264 -1.45 -11.74 -9.73
C ILE A 264 -0.49 -12.86 -10.06
N SER A 265 -1.00 -14.02 -10.46
CA SER A 265 -0.17 -15.13 -10.95
C SER A 265 -0.63 -15.56 -12.34
N VAL A 266 0.07 -16.52 -12.96
CA VAL A 266 -0.29 -17.07 -14.26
C VAL A 266 -0.80 -18.48 -14.09
N ASP A 267 -1.89 -18.83 -14.76
CA ASP A 267 -2.32 -20.20 -14.96
C ASP A 267 -2.38 -20.55 -16.46
N ALA A 268 -2.84 -21.76 -16.79
CA ALA A 268 -2.95 -22.23 -18.18
C ALA A 268 -3.84 -21.35 -19.09
N HIS A 269 -4.61 -20.42 -18.53
CA HIS A 269 -5.52 -19.51 -19.24
C HIS A 269 -5.05 -18.04 -19.22
N GLY A 270 -3.90 -17.74 -18.62
CA GLY A 270 -3.35 -16.38 -18.53
C GLY A 270 -3.22 -15.85 -17.10
N PRO A 271 -2.99 -14.53 -16.92
CA PRO A 271 -2.89 -13.91 -15.61
C PRO A 271 -4.23 -13.99 -14.85
N LYS A 272 -4.16 -14.40 -13.58
CA LYS A 272 -5.29 -14.47 -12.66
C LYS A 272 -4.90 -13.93 -11.29
N GLY A 273 -5.75 -13.07 -10.75
CA GLY A 273 -5.71 -12.72 -9.34
C GLY A 273 -6.08 -13.92 -8.48
N GLY A 274 -5.25 -14.24 -7.49
CA GLY A 274 -5.47 -15.36 -6.58
C GLY A 274 -5.33 -14.95 -5.12
N SER A 275 -6.00 -15.69 -4.25
CA SER A 275 -5.77 -15.58 -2.81
C SER A 275 -4.36 -16.07 -2.45
N PHE A 276 -3.74 -15.46 -1.44
CA PHE A 276 -2.41 -15.85 -0.98
C PHE A 276 -2.26 -15.79 0.54
N ARG A 277 -1.21 -16.44 1.05
CA ARG A 277 -0.77 -16.37 2.45
C ARG A 277 0.71 -16.01 2.53
N PRO A 278 1.10 -15.08 3.40
CA PRO A 278 2.50 -14.92 3.76
C PRO A 278 2.93 -16.13 4.60
N THR A 279 4.10 -16.66 4.31
CA THR A 279 4.73 -17.70 5.12
C THR A 279 5.72 -17.04 6.07
N THR A 280 5.69 -17.42 7.34
CA THR A 280 6.71 -16.99 8.32
C THR A 280 7.67 -18.12 8.62
N PHE A 281 8.78 -17.75 9.23
CA PHE A 281 9.80 -18.63 9.81
C PHE A 281 9.28 -19.95 10.40
N THR A 282 10.05 -21.02 10.16
CA THR A 282 10.01 -22.22 11.00
C THR A 282 10.52 -21.89 12.41
N SER A 283 10.34 -22.81 13.37
CA SER A 283 10.79 -22.61 14.75
C SER A 283 12.28 -22.25 14.86
N GLN A 284 13.12 -22.72 13.94
CA GLN A 284 14.58 -22.48 13.94
C GLN A 284 14.95 -21.03 13.63
N LEU A 285 14.15 -20.33 12.81
CA LEU A 285 14.38 -18.94 12.45
C LEU A 285 13.69 -17.95 13.40
N LYS A 286 12.93 -18.46 14.39
CA LYS A 286 12.34 -17.69 15.51
C LYS A 286 13.18 -17.82 16.79
N THR A 287 14.50 -17.82 16.64
CA THR A 287 15.43 -17.83 17.78
C THR A 287 15.99 -16.44 18.04
N THR A 288 16.23 -16.12 19.31
CA THR A 288 16.88 -14.88 19.72
C THR A 288 18.37 -14.84 19.39
N GLU A 289 18.94 -15.97 18.97
CA GLU A 289 20.37 -16.12 18.66
C GLU A 289 20.76 -15.56 17.28
N LEU A 290 19.79 -15.28 16.41
CA LEU A 290 20.04 -14.86 15.03
C LEU A 290 20.06 -13.33 14.84
N GLN A 291 19.58 -12.53 15.81
CA GLN A 291 19.55 -11.07 15.65
C GLN A 291 20.06 -10.31 16.88
N PRO A 292 20.87 -9.24 16.67
CA PRO A 292 21.51 -8.90 15.39
C PRO A 292 22.46 -10.03 14.95
N ASN A 293 22.73 -10.17 13.65
CA ASN A 293 23.53 -11.29 13.16
C ASN A 293 24.89 -11.31 13.89
N PRO A 294 25.21 -12.36 14.69
CA PRO A 294 26.44 -12.39 15.47
C PRO A 294 27.70 -12.46 14.60
N GLN A 295 27.58 -12.89 13.35
CA GLN A 295 28.64 -12.90 12.34
C GLN A 295 28.71 -11.58 11.54
N SER A 296 27.65 -10.76 11.57
CA SER A 296 27.61 -9.45 10.93
C SER A 296 26.84 -8.45 11.81
N PRO A 297 27.41 -7.99 12.93
CA PRO A 297 26.69 -7.22 13.95
C PRO A 297 26.10 -5.89 13.47
N THR A 298 26.56 -5.43 12.30
CA THR A 298 26.09 -4.21 11.63
C THR A 298 24.84 -4.43 10.78
N ASN A 299 24.46 -5.68 10.53
CA ASN A 299 23.40 -6.08 9.62
C ASN A 299 22.38 -6.98 10.31
N TYR A 300 21.16 -6.93 9.80
CA TYR A 300 20.14 -7.90 10.12
C TYR A 300 20.22 -9.09 9.16
N ASP A 301 19.96 -10.31 9.66
CA ASP A 301 19.60 -11.40 8.76
C ASP A 301 18.15 -11.19 8.30
N ASP A 302 18.01 -10.48 7.18
CA ASP A 302 16.72 -10.23 6.54
C ASP A 302 16.40 -11.37 5.56
N PHE A 303 15.17 -11.86 5.63
CA PHE A 303 14.68 -12.96 4.81
C PHE A 303 13.55 -12.47 3.92
N SER A 304 13.52 -12.89 2.66
CA SER A 304 12.42 -12.51 1.76
C SER A 304 11.06 -12.93 2.31
N LEU A 305 10.05 -12.07 2.12
CA LEU A 305 8.67 -12.43 2.41
C LEU A 305 8.17 -13.47 1.40
N ILE A 306 8.10 -14.74 1.81
CA ILE A 306 7.57 -15.79 0.94
C ILE A 306 6.05 -15.68 0.92
N THR A 307 5.49 -15.47 -0.28
CA THR A 307 4.05 -15.50 -0.52
C THR A 307 3.67 -16.84 -1.13
N TYR A 308 2.60 -17.45 -0.63
CA TYR A 308 2.10 -18.74 -1.09
C TYR A 308 0.70 -18.54 -1.66
N LEU A 309 0.52 -18.84 -2.95
CA LEU A 309 -0.80 -18.92 -3.57
C LEU A 309 -1.61 -20.01 -2.87
N ASN A 310 -2.79 -19.62 -2.43
CA ASN A 310 -3.72 -20.51 -1.75
C ASN A 310 -5.14 -20.14 -2.18
N ASP A 311 -5.44 -20.41 -3.44
CA ASP A 311 -6.75 -20.18 -4.04
C ASP A 311 -7.41 -21.55 -4.34
N PRO A 312 -8.15 -22.12 -3.37
CA PRO A 312 -8.80 -23.42 -3.54
C PRO A 312 -9.86 -23.41 -4.63
N ASP A 313 -10.54 -22.28 -4.85
CA ASP A 313 -11.60 -22.16 -5.84
C ASP A 313 -11.04 -22.24 -7.27
N LYS A 314 -9.82 -21.73 -7.47
CA LYS A 314 -9.11 -21.80 -8.75
C LYS A 314 -8.14 -22.97 -8.87
N SER A 315 -8.00 -23.79 -7.81
CA SER A 315 -6.97 -24.84 -7.72
C SER A 315 -5.55 -24.32 -7.98
N LEU A 316 -5.27 -23.09 -7.56
CA LEU A 316 -3.95 -22.46 -7.69
C LEU A 316 -3.24 -22.49 -6.35
N PHE A 317 -2.19 -23.31 -6.30
CA PHE A 317 -1.38 -23.53 -5.12
C PHE A 317 0.10 -23.48 -5.50
N GLY A 318 0.91 -22.83 -4.67
CA GLY A 318 2.36 -22.82 -4.89
C GLY A 318 3.03 -21.54 -4.46
N TRP A 319 4.34 -21.49 -4.67
CA TRP A 319 5.16 -20.32 -4.38
C TRP A 319 5.46 -19.58 -5.70
N PRO A 320 4.76 -18.46 -5.99
CA PRO A 320 5.00 -17.69 -7.22
C PRO A 320 6.28 -16.85 -7.16
N GLY A 321 6.68 -16.41 -5.96
CA GLY A 321 7.80 -15.49 -5.76
C GLY A 321 7.73 -14.76 -4.42
N CYS A 322 8.49 -13.69 -4.30
CA CYS A 322 8.58 -12.86 -3.09
C CYS A 322 8.44 -11.38 -3.46
N PRO A 323 7.68 -10.56 -2.71
CA PRO A 323 7.63 -9.11 -2.92
C PRO A 323 9.03 -8.50 -2.94
N ASP A 324 9.24 -7.50 -3.80
CA ASP A 324 10.47 -6.71 -3.74
C ASP A 324 10.39 -5.71 -2.57
N LEU A 325 11.55 -5.23 -2.10
CA LEU A 325 11.76 -4.27 -1.01
C LEU A 325 11.41 -4.76 0.41
N ILE A 326 10.32 -5.51 0.61
CA ILE A 326 9.95 -5.97 1.95
C ILE A 326 10.54 -7.34 2.30
N GLY A 327 11.12 -7.42 3.50
CA GLY A 327 11.68 -8.62 4.09
C GLY A 327 11.08 -8.90 5.47
N GLN A 328 11.47 -10.03 6.04
CA GLN A 328 11.08 -10.50 7.36
C GLN A 328 12.30 -10.63 8.25
N ILE A 329 12.12 -10.18 9.48
CA ILE A 329 13.13 -10.26 10.54
C ILE A 329 12.48 -10.71 11.85
N TYR A 330 13.21 -11.38 12.73
CA TYR A 330 12.74 -11.81 14.04
C TYR A 330 13.64 -11.26 15.14
N ASN A 331 13.11 -10.96 16.33
CA ASN A 331 13.93 -10.51 17.48
C ASN A 331 14.69 -9.18 17.30
N ALA A 332 14.22 -8.30 16.41
CA ALA A 332 14.66 -6.90 16.35
C ALA A 332 13.64 -5.99 17.05
N ALA A 333 14.06 -4.84 17.58
CA ALA A 333 13.13 -3.84 18.09
C ALA A 333 12.31 -3.22 16.94
N SER A 334 11.12 -2.71 17.25
CA SER A 334 10.41 -1.84 16.29
C SER A 334 11.18 -0.52 16.18
N ASN A 335 11.24 0.08 14.99
CA ASN A 335 12.05 1.27 14.65
C ASN A 335 13.57 1.05 14.70
N GLU A 336 14.05 -0.20 14.77
CA GLU A 336 15.47 -0.48 14.69
C GLU A 336 15.99 -0.28 13.26
N VAL A 337 17.25 0.17 13.13
CA VAL A 337 17.92 0.42 11.86
C VAL A 337 19.25 -0.30 11.82
N ASN A 338 19.71 -0.69 10.64
CA ASN A 338 21.06 -1.24 10.51
C ASN A 338 22.09 -0.11 10.65
N SER A 339 23.38 -0.44 10.85
CA SER A 339 24.39 0.59 11.13
C SER A 339 24.61 1.56 9.97
N GLY A 340 24.20 1.19 8.76
CA GLY A 340 24.27 2.04 7.56
C GLY A 340 23.01 2.87 7.29
N LEU A 341 21.96 2.73 8.11
CA LEU A 341 20.64 3.36 7.89
C LEU A 341 20.02 3.03 6.52
N THR A 342 20.40 1.89 5.94
CA THR A 342 19.90 1.44 4.63
C THR A 342 18.64 0.60 4.73
N ARG A 343 18.31 0.10 5.94
CA ARG A 343 17.07 -0.62 6.23
C ARG A 343 16.56 -0.28 7.64
N ALA A 344 15.25 -0.31 7.77
CA ALA A 344 14.52 -0.11 9.03
C ALA A 344 13.56 -1.27 9.30
N VAL A 345 13.22 -1.48 10.57
CA VAL A 345 12.36 -2.57 11.05
C VAL A 345 11.05 -2.01 11.59
N PHE A 346 9.93 -2.54 11.11
CA PHE A 346 8.57 -2.14 11.47
C PHE A 346 7.72 -3.36 11.84
N GLY A 347 6.98 -3.28 12.94
CA GLY A 347 6.12 -4.39 13.34
C GLY A 347 5.48 -4.14 14.70
N SER A 348 5.33 -5.19 15.49
CA SER A 348 4.85 -5.08 16.88
C SER A 348 5.92 -4.48 17.81
N ALA A 349 5.49 -3.75 18.85
CA ALA A 349 6.38 -3.25 19.90
C ALA A 349 7.14 -4.36 20.68
N ILE A 350 6.68 -5.62 20.62
CA ILE A 350 7.35 -6.77 21.26
C ILE A 350 8.59 -7.15 20.44
N THR A 351 9.78 -7.21 21.05
CA THR A 351 11.02 -7.58 20.35
C THR A 351 10.99 -8.98 19.74
N ALA A 352 10.64 -10.00 20.54
CA ALA A 352 10.65 -11.41 20.14
C ALA A 352 9.42 -11.81 19.29
N THR A 353 9.25 -11.15 18.14
CA THR A 353 8.23 -11.44 17.14
C THR A 353 8.76 -11.14 15.74
N VAL A 354 8.07 -11.67 14.72
CA VAL A 354 8.36 -11.36 13.32
C VAL A 354 7.99 -9.90 13.05
N LYS A 355 8.81 -9.22 12.26
CA LYS A 355 8.61 -7.85 11.80
C LYS A 355 8.93 -7.76 10.32
N VAL A 356 8.51 -6.66 9.70
CA VAL A 356 8.85 -6.33 8.33
C VAL A 356 10.12 -5.47 8.33
N SER A 357 11.07 -5.80 7.49
CA SER A 357 12.18 -4.92 7.15
C SER A 357 11.94 -4.30 5.77
N THR A 358 12.29 -3.04 5.60
CA THR A 358 12.12 -2.29 4.35
C THR A 358 13.33 -1.38 4.13
N PRO A 359 13.62 -0.96 2.89
CA PRO A 359 14.63 0.06 2.63
C PRO A 359 14.43 1.29 3.50
N TRP A 360 15.56 1.87 3.87
CA TRP A 360 15.65 3.13 4.57
C TRP A 360 16.78 3.93 3.93
N GLY A 361 16.70 5.25 4.05
CA GLY A 361 17.73 6.15 3.54
C GLY A 361 17.80 7.46 4.31
N SER A 362 17.10 7.54 5.45
CA SER A 362 17.09 8.73 6.28
C SER A 362 18.36 8.82 7.14
N VAL A 363 18.72 10.03 7.54
CA VAL A 363 19.84 10.32 8.45
C VAL A 363 19.57 9.96 9.92
N SER A 364 18.42 9.37 10.21
CA SER A 364 17.96 9.05 11.56
C SER A 364 17.08 7.80 11.58
N ALA A 365 16.99 7.17 12.76
CA ALA A 365 16.08 6.05 12.99
C ALA A 365 14.60 6.50 12.92
N PRO A 366 13.68 5.61 12.51
CA PRO A 366 12.24 5.86 12.60
C PRO A 366 11.81 6.19 14.03
N GLY A 367 10.67 6.85 14.17
CA GLY A 367 10.11 7.24 15.47
C GLY A 367 10.75 8.47 16.09
N THR A 368 11.73 9.10 15.43
CA THR A 368 12.48 10.25 15.99
C THR A 368 12.00 11.61 15.52
N GLY A 369 11.19 11.65 14.46
CA GLY A 369 10.61 12.90 13.95
C GLY A 369 9.49 13.45 14.83
N SER A 370 9.25 14.74 14.75
CA SER A 370 8.22 15.46 15.53
C SER A 370 7.34 16.38 14.69
N VAL A 371 7.52 16.38 13.36
CA VAL A 371 6.88 17.33 12.45
C VAL A 371 5.86 16.64 11.56
N ARG A 372 4.79 17.35 11.23
CA ARG A 372 3.68 16.83 10.45
C ARG A 372 4.05 16.38 9.04
N THR A 373 4.98 17.09 8.40
CA THR A 373 5.44 16.80 7.05
C THR A 373 6.49 15.68 6.99
N GLY A 374 7.00 15.23 8.13
CA GLY A 374 8.09 14.25 8.19
C GLY A 374 9.40 14.78 7.60
N ARG A 375 10.18 13.86 7.03
CA ARG A 375 11.51 14.09 6.41
C ARG A 375 11.64 13.26 5.15
N ASP A 376 12.25 13.84 4.12
CA ASP A 376 12.44 13.16 2.84
C ASP A 376 13.85 12.54 2.70
N PHE A 377 13.97 11.51 1.86
CA PHE A 377 15.25 10.98 1.36
C PHE A 377 15.16 10.38 -0.05
#